data_AF-A0A218PYC1-F1
#
_entry.id   AF-A0A218PYC1-F1
#
_cell.length_a   1.000
_cell.length_b   1.000
_cell.length_c   1.000
_cell.angle_alpha   90.00
_cell.angle_beta   90.00
_cell.angle_gamma   90.00
#
_symmetry.space_group_name_H-M   'P 1'
#
loop_
_entity.id
_entity.type
_entity.pdbx_description
1 polymer ?
#
loop_
_entity_poly.entity_id
_entity_poly.type
_entity_poly.pdbx_seq_one_letter_code
_entity_poly.pdbx_strand_id
1 'polypeptide(L)'
;MPPKITNPVTWQQAELLMQPAFIRVVDNIRKHLDTSTWKGTYHDVLIWPANTTDEIKTLVTQLLQEMETATLEQADEIRATLAGLPMPHPGYHLLLQRQQHQVSIDLWEICYQVCFINYSPVSEAANIDLSLIDDAGEVDWQCLEDKTRDLVGQAFANLPKD
;
A
#
# COMPACT_ATOMS: atom_id res chain seq x y z
N MET A 1 4.42 -5.00 -2.07
CA MET A 1 5.51 -4.12 -2.53
C MET A 1 5.02 -3.28 -3.69
N PRO A 2 5.41 -2.00 -3.81
CA PRO A 2 4.98 -1.17 -4.93
C PRO A 2 5.29 -1.81 -6.30
N PRO A 3 4.39 -1.68 -7.29
CA PRO A 3 4.60 -2.21 -8.63
C PRO A 3 5.82 -1.56 -9.30
N LYS A 4 6.63 -2.37 -9.98
CA LYS A 4 7.74 -1.88 -10.81
C LYS A 4 7.18 -1.36 -12.13
N ILE A 5 7.26 -0.05 -12.34
CA ILE A 5 6.81 0.62 -13.56
C ILE A 5 8.05 1.04 -14.34
N THR A 6 8.19 0.52 -15.57
CA THR A 6 9.35 0.78 -16.44
C THR A 6 9.03 1.68 -17.63
N ASN A 7 7.76 2.04 -17.82
CA ASN A 7 7.27 2.84 -18.93
C ASN A 7 6.67 4.17 -18.43
N PRO A 8 7.11 5.34 -18.94
CA PRO A 8 6.56 6.65 -18.57
C PRO A 8 5.05 6.79 -18.75
N VAL A 9 4.46 6.17 -19.80
CA VAL A 9 3.01 6.22 -20.04
C VAL A 9 2.27 5.48 -18.94
N THR A 10 2.74 4.29 -18.58
CA THR A 10 2.19 3.49 -17.47
C THR A 10 2.31 4.24 -16.14
N TRP A 11 3.37 5.03 -15.96
CA TRP A 11 3.54 5.84 -14.77
C TRP A 11 2.50 6.96 -14.66
N GLN A 12 2.28 7.71 -15.75
CA GLN A 12 1.23 8.75 -15.81
C GLN A 12 -0.16 8.18 -15.56
N GLN A 13 -0.46 7.01 -16.14
CA GLN A 13 -1.72 6.31 -15.92
C GLN A 13 -1.87 5.81 -14.47
N ALA A 14 -0.78 5.35 -13.85
CA ALA A 14 -0.78 4.99 -12.44
C ALA A 14 -1.10 6.21 -11.57
N GLU A 15 -0.46 7.36 -11.82
CA GLU A 15 -0.75 8.59 -11.08
C GLU A 15 -2.22 8.99 -11.17
N LEU A 16 -2.82 8.89 -12.37
CA LEU A 16 -4.22 9.18 -12.60
C LEU A 16 -5.15 8.27 -11.77
N LEU A 17 -4.81 6.97 -11.65
CA LEU A 17 -5.69 5.97 -11.04
C LEU A 17 -5.48 5.78 -9.52
N MET A 18 -4.26 5.95 -9.02
CA MET A 18 -3.91 5.53 -7.65
C MET A 18 -4.72 6.25 -6.56
N GLN A 19 -4.91 7.58 -6.68
CA GLN A 19 -5.70 8.32 -5.70
C GLN A 19 -7.21 7.98 -5.77
N PRO A 20 -7.86 7.97 -6.96
CA PRO A 20 -9.22 7.46 -7.11
C PRO A 20 -9.41 6.05 -6.56
N ALA A 21 -8.50 5.13 -6.88
CA ALA A 21 -8.55 3.75 -6.41
C ALA A 21 -8.50 3.69 -4.87
N PHE A 22 -7.59 4.44 -4.25
CA PHE A 22 -7.47 4.50 -2.80
C PHE A 22 -8.76 4.99 -2.13
N ILE A 23 -9.36 6.07 -2.64
CA ILE A 23 -10.63 6.60 -2.12
C ILE A 23 -11.72 5.54 -2.20
N ARG A 24 -11.83 4.84 -3.33
CA ARG A 24 -12.86 3.80 -3.55
C ARG A 24 -12.64 2.55 -2.72
N VAL A 25 -11.39 2.14 -2.51
CA VAL A 25 -11.04 1.03 -1.61
C VAL A 25 -11.46 1.36 -0.18
N VAL A 26 -11.08 2.53 0.35
CA VAL A 26 -11.43 2.95 1.71
C VAL A 26 -12.95 3.07 1.88
N ASP A 27 -13.65 3.62 0.90
CA ASP A 27 -15.12 3.72 0.93
C ASP A 27 -15.80 2.35 0.96
N ASN A 28 -15.36 1.41 0.12
CA ASN A 28 -15.90 0.06 0.10
C ASN A 28 -15.56 -0.72 1.38
N ILE A 29 -14.36 -0.55 1.95
CA ILE A 29 -14.00 -1.11 3.26
C ILE A 29 -14.96 -0.61 4.34
N ARG A 30 -15.22 0.71 4.38
CA ARG A 30 -16.16 1.30 5.35
C ARG A 30 -17.55 0.67 5.24
N LYS A 31 -18.12 0.59 4.02
CA LYS A 31 -19.42 -0.04 3.79
C LYS A 31 -19.47 -1.51 4.26
N HIS A 32 -18.39 -2.26 4.04
CA HIS A 32 -18.27 -3.63 4.54
C HIS A 32 -18.23 -3.68 6.06
N LEU A 33 -17.44 -2.81 6.71
CA LEU A 33 -17.35 -2.75 8.17
C LEU A 33 -18.69 -2.43 8.82
N ASP A 34 -19.51 -1.55 8.21
CA ASP A 34 -20.83 -1.17 8.72
C ASP A 34 -21.81 -2.35 8.84
N THR A 35 -21.63 -3.39 8.01
CA THR A 35 -22.50 -4.58 7.99
C THR A 35 -21.84 -5.82 8.60
N SER A 36 -20.56 -5.72 8.99
CA SER A 36 -19.79 -6.86 9.50
C SER A 36 -19.68 -6.86 11.03
N THR A 37 -19.34 -8.01 11.59
CA THR A 37 -18.95 -8.15 12.99
C THR A 37 -17.51 -7.72 13.26
N TRP A 38 -16.72 -7.45 12.21
CA TRP A 38 -15.34 -7.01 12.34
C TRP A 38 -15.28 -5.52 12.71
N LYS A 39 -14.32 -5.18 13.57
CA LYS A 39 -13.98 -3.79 13.88
C LYS A 39 -12.66 -3.45 13.19
N GLY A 40 -12.66 -2.34 12.46
CA GLY A 40 -11.50 -1.88 11.70
C GLY A 40 -10.86 -0.64 12.34
N THR A 41 -9.52 -0.59 12.37
CA THR A 41 -8.76 0.61 12.75
C THR A 41 -7.61 0.80 11.77
N TYR A 42 -7.52 1.98 11.18
CA TYR A 42 -6.49 2.32 10.21
C TYR A 42 -5.21 2.75 10.91
N HIS A 43 -4.06 2.31 10.39
CA HIS A 43 -2.74 2.60 10.94
C HIS A 43 -1.75 2.94 9.82
N ASP A 44 -0.98 4.00 10.05
CA ASP A 44 0.26 4.23 9.32
C ASP A 44 1.32 3.27 9.84
N VAL A 45 1.96 2.55 8.92
CA VAL A 45 2.99 1.55 9.25
C VAL A 45 4.24 1.79 8.41
N LEU A 46 5.40 1.43 8.94
CA LEU A 46 6.65 1.40 8.18
C LEU A 46 6.84 0.01 7.60
N ILE A 47 6.77 -0.10 6.27
CA ILE A 47 6.95 -1.35 5.55
C ILE A 47 8.42 -1.51 5.16
N TRP A 48 9.05 -2.53 5.71
CA TRP A 48 10.43 -2.87 5.44
C TRP A 48 10.57 -3.79 4.22
N PRO A 49 11.67 -3.70 3.47
CA PRO A 49 12.01 -4.71 2.47
C PRO A 49 12.07 -6.12 3.08
N ALA A 50 11.61 -7.13 2.34
CA ALA A 50 11.36 -8.50 2.83
C ALA A 50 12.56 -9.21 3.49
N ASN A 51 13.79 -8.75 3.24
CA ASN A 51 15.03 -9.33 3.77
C ASN A 51 15.70 -8.46 4.85
N THR A 52 14.99 -7.49 5.42
CA THR A 52 15.55 -6.60 6.45
C THR A 52 15.47 -7.27 7.82
N THR A 53 16.61 -7.52 8.45
CA THR A 53 16.68 -8.13 9.79
C THR A 53 16.29 -7.11 10.87
N ASP A 54 15.84 -7.59 12.03
CA ASP A 54 15.41 -6.70 13.13
C ASP A 54 16.55 -5.85 13.69
N GLU A 55 17.79 -6.32 13.61
CA GLU A 55 18.98 -5.53 13.95
C GLU A 55 19.15 -4.34 12.99
N ILE A 56 18.96 -4.55 11.69
CA ILE A 56 19.03 -3.47 10.69
C ILE A 56 17.87 -2.50 10.89
N LYS A 57 16.66 -2.99 11.16
CA LYS A 57 15.51 -2.11 11.47
C LYS A 57 15.80 -1.22 12.67
N THR A 58 16.30 -1.81 13.75
CA THR A 58 16.66 -1.10 14.99
C THR A 58 17.73 -0.04 14.70
N LEU A 59 18.79 -0.40 13.97
CA LEU A 59 19.85 0.53 13.58
C LEU A 59 19.31 1.72 12.78
N VAL A 60 18.52 1.47 11.74
CA VAL A 60 17.96 2.53 10.88
C VAL A 60 17.01 3.41 11.68
N THR A 61 16.15 2.85 12.54
CA THR A 61 15.27 3.63 13.41
C THR A 61 16.07 4.53 14.36
N GLN A 62 17.14 4.01 14.95
CA GLN A 62 18.00 4.79 15.83
C GLN A 62 18.71 5.93 15.08
N LEU A 63 19.27 5.67 13.90
CA LEU A 63 19.91 6.68 13.06
C LEU A 63 18.93 7.79 12.65
N LEU A 64 17.69 7.44 12.29
CA LEU A 64 16.65 8.41 11.97
C LEU A 64 16.31 9.30 13.18
N GLN A 65 16.22 8.72 14.37
CA GLN A 65 15.95 9.47 15.60
C GLN A 65 17.13 10.37 16.01
N GLU A 66 18.36 9.90 15.88
CA GLU A 66 19.56 10.70 16.13
C GLU A 66 19.63 11.91 15.19
N MET A 67 19.22 11.73 13.93
CA MET A 67 19.18 12.80 12.92
C MET A 67 18.24 13.96 13.29
N GLU A 68 17.15 13.71 14.04
CA GLU A 68 16.21 14.77 14.45
C GLU A 68 16.85 15.82 15.37
N THR A 69 17.91 15.43 16.09
CA THR A 69 18.60 16.30 17.06
C THR A 69 20.07 16.53 16.72
N ALA A 70 20.54 15.98 15.60
CA ALA A 70 21.93 16.03 15.17
C ALA A 70 22.37 17.45 14.77
N THR A 71 23.64 17.74 14.99
CA THR A 71 24.29 18.90 14.36
C THR A 71 24.43 18.69 12.85
N LEU A 72 24.73 19.75 12.09
CA LEU A 72 24.88 19.67 10.62
C LEU A 72 25.89 18.59 10.19
N GLU A 73 27.05 18.52 10.86
CA GLU A 73 28.11 17.56 10.56
C GLU A 73 27.68 16.11 10.85
N GLN A 74 27.07 15.88 12.02
CA GLN A 74 26.52 14.57 12.40
C GLN A 74 25.38 14.14 11.47
N ALA A 75 24.53 15.07 11.05
CA ALA A 75 23.43 14.79 10.14
C ALA A 75 23.93 14.38 8.74
N ASP A 76 25.08 14.90 8.29
CA ASP A 76 25.70 14.49 7.02
C ASP A 76 26.29 13.08 7.12
N GLU A 77 26.96 12.73 8.23
CA GLU A 77 27.48 11.38 8.49
C GLU A 77 26.36 10.33 8.60
N ILE A 78 25.28 10.66 9.32
CA ILE A 78 24.10 9.80 9.45
C ILE A 78 23.44 9.58 8.08
N ARG A 79 23.27 10.64 7.27
CA ARG A 79 22.72 10.52 5.91
C ARG A 79 23.57 9.64 5.01
N ALA A 80 24.90 9.77 5.08
CA ALA A 80 25.81 8.91 4.32
C ALA A 80 25.67 7.43 4.70
N THR A 81 25.46 7.15 5.98
CA THR A 81 25.24 5.78 6.48
C THR A 81 23.88 5.22 6.04
N LEU A 82 22.81 6.00 6.22
CA LEU A 82 21.44 5.62 5.84
C LEU A 82 21.31 5.32 4.34
N ALA A 83 22.07 5.99 3.48
CA ALA A 83 22.05 5.77 2.04
C ALA A 83 22.41 4.33 1.61
N GLY A 84 23.15 3.60 2.44
CA GLY A 84 23.51 2.19 2.19
C GLY A 84 22.58 1.17 2.83
N LEU A 85 21.59 1.61 3.63
CA LEU A 85 20.72 0.73 4.40
C LEU A 85 19.34 0.60 3.74
N PRO A 86 18.65 -0.55 3.92
CA PRO A 86 17.28 -0.70 3.46
C PRO A 86 16.38 0.28 4.22
N MET A 87 15.69 1.15 3.49
CA MET A 87 14.77 2.12 4.06
C MET A 87 13.33 1.60 4.03
N PRO A 88 12.55 1.78 5.10
CA PRO A 88 11.13 1.49 5.07
C PRO A 88 10.41 2.54 4.23
N HIS A 89 9.28 2.15 3.65
CA HIS A 89 8.34 3.09 3.04
C HIS A 89 7.05 3.16 3.85
N PRO A 90 6.31 4.28 3.80
CA PRO A 90 5.01 4.38 4.44
C PRO A 90 4.03 3.40 3.81
N GLY A 91 3.41 2.57 4.64
CA GLY A 91 2.27 1.73 4.31
C GLY A 91 1.05 2.17 5.09
N TYR A 92 -0.12 1.77 4.61
CA TYR A 92 -1.38 2.09 5.25
C TYR A 92 -2.19 0.81 5.43
N HIS A 93 -2.34 0.38 6.67
CA HIS A 93 -2.92 -0.92 7.01
C HIS A 93 -4.23 -0.76 7.76
N LEU A 94 -5.19 -1.63 7.46
CA LEU A 94 -6.41 -1.80 8.22
C LEU A 94 -6.24 -2.99 9.15
N LEU A 95 -6.23 -2.71 10.45
CA LEU A 95 -6.28 -3.74 11.47
C LEU A 95 -7.74 -4.13 11.73
N LEU A 96 -8.08 -5.38 11.44
CA LEU A 96 -9.38 -5.97 11.68
C LEU A 96 -9.35 -6.83 12.94
N GLN A 97 -10.31 -6.64 13.82
CA GLN A 97 -10.49 -7.41 15.04
C GLN A 97 -11.90 -8.00 15.13
N ARG A 98 -11.98 -9.30 15.43
CA ARG A 98 -13.23 -10.02 15.74
C ARG A 98 -12.94 -11.12 16.75
N GLN A 99 -13.47 -10.98 17.98
CA GLN A 99 -13.22 -11.91 19.08
C GLN A 99 -11.71 -12.13 19.30
N GLN A 100 -11.20 -13.35 19.10
CA GLN A 100 -9.77 -13.69 19.22
C GLN A 100 -8.99 -13.56 17.91
N HIS A 101 -9.66 -13.25 16.79
CA HIS A 101 -9.00 -13.08 15.51
C HIS A 101 -8.58 -11.63 15.30
N GLN A 102 -7.33 -11.48 14.86
CA GLN A 102 -6.77 -10.21 14.41
C GLN A 102 -6.13 -10.41 13.04
N VAL A 103 -6.50 -9.58 12.07
CA VAL A 103 -6.00 -9.65 10.69
C VAL A 103 -5.57 -8.25 10.27
N SER A 104 -4.40 -8.12 9.66
CA SER A 104 -3.96 -6.86 9.03
C SER A 104 -4.15 -6.95 7.52
N ILE A 105 -4.75 -5.94 6.92
CA ILE A 105 -4.89 -5.80 5.47
C ILE A 105 -4.07 -4.59 5.01
N ASP A 106 -3.21 -4.79 4.02
CA ASP A 106 -2.49 -3.71 3.36
C ASP A 106 -3.39 -3.06 2.28
N LEU A 107 -3.68 -1.77 2.42
CA LEU A 107 -4.58 -1.07 1.51
C LEU A 107 -3.91 -0.78 0.16
N TRP A 108 -2.59 -0.59 0.15
CA TRP A 108 -1.87 -0.37 -1.10
C TRP A 108 -1.86 -1.62 -1.96
N GLU A 109 -1.74 -2.80 -1.36
CA GLU A 109 -1.85 -4.07 -2.09
C GLU A 109 -3.17 -4.19 -2.85
N ILE A 110 -4.30 -3.81 -2.23
CA ILE A 110 -5.60 -3.79 -2.90
C ILE A 110 -5.59 -2.74 -4.03
N CYS A 111 -5.07 -1.54 -3.79
CA CYS A 111 -4.98 -0.51 -4.82
C CYS A 111 -4.14 -0.96 -6.02
N TYR A 112 -3.06 -1.71 -5.80
CA TYR A 112 -2.25 -2.27 -6.89
C TYR A 112 -3.00 -3.35 -7.66
N GLN A 113 -3.74 -4.22 -6.99
CA GLN A 113 -4.61 -5.20 -7.64
C GLN A 113 -5.74 -4.54 -8.45
N VAL A 114 -6.22 -3.38 -8.01
CA VAL A 114 -7.18 -2.57 -8.77
C VAL A 114 -6.49 -1.99 -10.02
N CYS A 115 -5.40 -1.24 -9.86
CA CYS A 115 -4.84 -0.46 -10.96
C CYS A 115 -4.06 -1.27 -12.00
N PHE A 116 -3.51 -2.43 -11.65
CA PHE A 116 -2.59 -3.19 -12.50
C PHE A 116 -3.14 -4.57 -12.87
N ILE A 117 -2.95 -4.96 -14.13
CA ILE A 117 -3.36 -6.27 -14.64
C ILE A 117 -2.40 -7.33 -14.11
N ASN A 118 -2.95 -8.42 -13.57
CA ASN A 118 -2.19 -9.56 -13.04
C ASN A 118 -1.08 -9.13 -12.07
N TYR A 119 -1.37 -8.12 -11.24
CA TYR A 119 -0.41 -7.60 -10.28
C TYR A 119 0.12 -8.72 -9.39
N SER A 120 1.44 -8.75 -9.25
CA SER A 120 2.14 -9.62 -8.31
C SER A 120 3.32 -8.84 -7.72
N PRO A 121 3.56 -8.91 -6.41
CA PRO A 121 4.69 -8.24 -5.77
C PRO A 121 6.05 -8.68 -6.33
N VAL A 122 6.13 -9.88 -6.91
CA VAL A 122 7.37 -10.41 -7.48
C VAL A 122 7.53 -10.14 -8.98
N SER A 123 6.54 -9.49 -9.62
CA SER A 123 6.63 -9.19 -11.06
C SER A 123 7.72 -8.14 -11.34
N GLU A 124 8.44 -8.32 -12.44
CA GLU A 124 9.48 -7.38 -12.88
C GLU A 124 8.91 -6.12 -13.53
N ALA A 125 7.73 -6.22 -14.14
CA ALA A 125 7.03 -5.11 -14.78
C ALA A 125 5.53 -5.23 -14.52
N ALA A 126 4.92 -4.14 -14.08
CA ALA A 126 3.49 -4.02 -13.91
C ALA A 126 2.87 -3.25 -15.08
N ASN A 127 1.74 -3.75 -15.59
CA ASN A 127 0.97 -3.10 -16.65
C ASN A 127 -0.33 -2.55 -16.06
N ILE A 128 -0.69 -1.34 -16.44
CA ILE A 128 -1.95 -0.71 -16.02
C ILE A 128 -3.14 -1.45 -16.64
N ASP A 129 -4.22 -1.55 -15.87
CA ASP A 129 -5.50 -1.96 -16.39
C ASP A 129 -6.17 -0.81 -17.14
N LEU A 130 -6.01 -0.83 -18.46
CA LEU A 130 -6.54 0.20 -19.35
C LEU A 130 -8.07 0.22 -19.37
N SER A 131 -8.77 -0.82 -18.88
CA SER A 131 -10.24 -0.77 -18.77
C SER A 131 -10.73 0.22 -17.70
N LEU A 132 -9.82 0.75 -16.87
CA LEU A 132 -10.13 1.76 -15.87
C LEU A 132 -10.02 3.19 -16.41
N ILE A 133 -9.67 3.34 -17.68
CA ILE A 133 -9.50 4.62 -18.35
C ILE A 133 -10.42 4.63 -19.58
N ASP A 134 -11.23 5.67 -19.72
CA ASP A 134 -12.18 5.79 -20.82
C ASP A 134 -11.51 6.28 -22.12
N ASP A 135 -12.30 6.38 -23.19
CA ASP A 135 -11.83 6.84 -24.50
C ASP A 135 -11.34 8.31 -24.49
N ALA A 136 -11.70 9.11 -23.48
CA ALA A 136 -11.22 10.47 -23.30
C ALA A 136 -9.88 10.53 -22.54
N GLY A 137 -9.39 9.39 -22.04
CA GLY A 137 -8.19 9.33 -21.21
C GLY A 137 -8.46 9.70 -19.74
N GLU A 138 -9.72 9.75 -19.33
CA GLU A 138 -10.14 10.02 -17.95
C GLU A 138 -10.46 8.71 -17.21
N VAL A 139 -10.64 8.80 -15.89
CA VAL A 139 -10.95 7.63 -15.07
C VAL A 139 -12.36 7.13 -15.38
N ASP A 140 -12.50 5.86 -15.76
CA ASP A 140 -13.79 5.18 -15.78
C ASP A 140 -14.20 4.85 -14.34
N TRP A 141 -15.00 5.75 -13.75
CA TRP A 141 -15.47 5.64 -12.38
C TRP A 141 -16.33 4.41 -12.11
N GLN A 142 -17.06 3.91 -13.11
CA GLN A 142 -17.93 2.75 -12.95
C GLN A 142 -17.08 1.49 -12.89
N CYS A 143 -16.16 1.31 -13.85
CA CYS A 143 -15.24 0.18 -13.86
C CYS A 143 -14.35 0.18 -12.60
N LEU A 144 -13.91 1.35 -12.14
CA LEU A 144 -13.14 1.48 -10.90
C LEU A 144 -13.95 1.07 -9.66
N GLU A 145 -15.19 1.54 -9.53
CA GLU A 145 -16.07 1.15 -8.42
C GLU A 145 -16.35 -0.35 -8.43
N ASP A 146 -16.67 -0.93 -9.60
CA ASP A 146 -16.98 -2.34 -9.70
C ASP A 146 -15.77 -3.21 -9.30
N LYS A 147 -14.59 -2.89 -9.83
CA LYS A 147 -13.36 -3.63 -9.51
C LYS A 147 -12.96 -3.49 -8.03
N THR A 148 -13.08 -2.29 -7.47
CA THR A 148 -12.74 -2.04 -6.05
C THR A 148 -13.71 -2.76 -5.10
N ARG A 149 -15.01 -2.72 -5.39
CA ARG A 149 -16.02 -3.48 -4.63
C ARG A 149 -15.72 -4.97 -4.64
N ASP A 150 -15.41 -5.53 -5.80
CA ASP A 150 -15.13 -6.96 -5.93
C ASP A 150 -13.87 -7.38 -5.17
N LEU A 151 -12.77 -6.62 -5.27
CA LEU A 151 -11.52 -6.92 -4.58
C LEU A 151 -11.63 -6.75 -3.06
N VAL A 152 -12.30 -5.70 -2.58
CA VAL A 152 -12.58 -5.53 -1.15
C VAL A 152 -13.49 -6.66 -0.65
N GLY A 153 -14.53 -7.01 -1.40
CA GLY A 153 -15.41 -8.12 -1.08
C GLY A 153 -14.66 -9.45 -0.95
N GLN A 154 -13.75 -9.73 -1.87
CA GLN A 154 -12.86 -10.90 -1.81
C GLN A 154 -11.94 -10.87 -0.58
N ALA A 155 -11.34 -9.72 -0.27
CA ALA A 155 -10.48 -9.57 0.91
C ALA A 155 -11.25 -9.90 2.20
N PHE A 156 -12.48 -9.43 2.35
CA PHE A 156 -13.33 -9.75 3.50
C PHE A 156 -13.83 -11.20 3.49
N ALA A 157 -14.11 -11.79 2.32
CA ALA A 157 -14.53 -13.18 2.20
C ALA A 157 -13.42 -14.18 2.61
N ASN A 158 -12.16 -13.78 2.46
CA ASN A 158 -10.97 -14.55 2.84
C ASN A 158 -10.62 -14.44 4.33
N LEU A 159 -11.32 -13.59 5.09
CA LEU A 159 -11.11 -13.50 6.54
C LEU A 159 -11.49 -14.82 7.21
N PRO A 160 -10.81 -15.21 8.31
CA PRO A 160 -11.17 -16.40 9.07
C PRO A 160 -12.67 -16.42 9.38
N LYS A 161 -13.31 -17.56 9.12
CA LYS A 161 -14.68 -17.84 9.59
C LYS A 161 -14.55 -18.53 10.95
N ASP A 162 -15.46 -18.21 11.86
CA ASP A 162 -15.52 -18.88 13.17
C ASP A 162 -15.80 -20.38 13.00
#